data_AF-A0A8T4N047-F1
#
_entry.id   AF-A0A8T4N047-F1
#
_cell.length_a   1.000
_cell.length_b   1.000
_cell.length_c   1.000
_cell.angle_alpha   90.00
_cell.angle_beta   90.00
_cell.angle_gamma   90.00
#
_symmetry.space_group_name_H-M   'P 1'
#
loop_
_entity.id
_entity.type
_entity.pdbx_description
1 polymer ?
#
loop_
_entity_poly.entity_id
_entity_poly.type
_entity_poly.pdbx_seq_one_letter_code
_entity_poly.pdbx_strand_id
1 'polypeptide(L)'
;MAKKELNTNQLAWVVLIAVVLVSTLLVISGNNIIGKIIYGYTGSAECKDYDANDRFPDGKNFGEASSTTKGKSAFFDHCNLESVVEYYCEDGVVKSVEQKCPADCDEGRCQ
;
A
#
# COMPACT_ATOMS: atom_id res chain seq x y z
N MET A 1 7.69 -45.38 47.63
CA MET A 1 7.38 -44.26 46.71
C MET A 1 6.67 -43.18 47.50
N ALA A 2 7.35 -42.05 47.76
CA ALA A 2 6.74 -40.95 48.52
C ALA A 2 5.93 -40.07 47.57
N LYS A 3 4.62 -39.95 47.81
CA LYS A 3 3.72 -39.04 47.11
C LYS A 3 4.02 -37.64 47.65
N LYS A 4 4.67 -36.79 46.85
CA LYS A 4 4.91 -35.39 47.20
C LYS A 4 3.57 -34.66 47.06
N GLU A 5 2.89 -34.42 48.17
CA GLU A 5 1.69 -33.58 48.18
C GLU A 5 2.11 -32.11 48.06
N LEU A 6 1.60 -31.45 47.02
CA LEU A 6 1.86 -30.04 46.77
C LEU A 6 1.06 -29.23 47.80
N ASN A 7 1.73 -28.39 48.60
CA ASN A 7 1.01 -27.59 49.60
C ASN A 7 0.14 -26.52 48.93
N THR A 8 -0.91 -26.09 49.63
CA THR A 8 -1.91 -25.13 49.14
C THR A 8 -1.32 -23.80 48.66
N ASN A 9 -0.22 -23.34 49.27
CA ASN A 9 0.48 -22.12 48.85
C ASN A 9 1.24 -22.34 47.54
N GLN A 10 1.81 -23.52 47.31
CA GLN A 10 2.45 -23.86 46.03
C GLN A 10 1.43 -23.92 44.89
N LEU A 11 0.24 -24.47 45.16
CA LEU A 11 -0.87 -24.43 44.20
C LEU A 11 -1.30 -23.00 43.88
N ALA A 12 -1.38 -22.12 44.88
CA ALA A 12 -1.75 -20.72 44.67
C ALA A 12 -0.77 -20.00 43.72
N TRP A 13 0.54 -20.19 43.90
CA TRP A 13 1.55 -19.60 43.02
C TRP A 13 1.50 -20.13 41.59
N VAL A 14 1.27 -21.44 41.42
CA VAL A 14 1.13 -22.06 40.09
C VAL A 14 -0.08 -21.51 39.36
N VAL A 15 -1.22 -21.36 40.04
CA VAL A 15 -2.43 -20.77 39.46
C VAL A 15 -2.21 -19.31 39.08
N LEU A 16 -1.53 -18.54 39.93
CA LEU A 16 -1.28 -17.11 39.68
C LEU A 16 -0.36 -16.91 38.46
N ILE A 17 0.69 -17.73 38.32
CA ILE A 17 1.56 -17.73 37.14
C ILE A 17 0.77 -18.10 35.88
N ALA A 18 -0.08 -19.13 35.94
CA ALA A 18 -0.90 -19.54 34.80
C ALA A 18 -1.87 -18.42 34.34
N VAL A 19 -2.49 -17.70 35.28
CA VAL A 19 -3.39 -16.57 34.97
C VAL A 19 -2.63 -15.42 34.30
N VAL A 20 -1.42 -15.10 34.76
CA VAL A 20 -0.57 -14.06 34.16
C VAL A 20 -0.11 -14.46 32.75
N LEU A 21 0.26 -15.72 32.54
CA LEU A 21 0.63 -16.21 31.21
C LEU A 21 -0.55 -16.19 30.23
N VAL A 22 -1.74 -16.62 30.65
CA VAL A 22 -2.93 -16.61 29.78
C VAL A 22 -3.36 -15.19 29.43
N SER A 23 -3.34 -14.27 30.39
CA SER A 23 -3.71 -12.87 30.15
C SER A 23 -2.74 -12.14 29.20
N THR A 24 -1.43 -12.38 29.33
CA THR A 24 -0.43 -11.82 28.40
C THR A 24 -0.55 -12.37 26.98
N LEU A 25 -0.84 -13.67 26.82
CA LEU A 25 -1.11 -14.30 25.52
C LEU A 25 -2.35 -13.69 24.83
N LEU A 26 -3.42 -13.44 25.58
CA LEU A 26 -4.65 -12.81 25.05
C LEU A 26 -4.39 -11.39 24.53
N VAL A 27 -3.61 -10.57 25.24
CA VAL A 27 -3.25 -9.20 24.82
C VAL A 27 -2.44 -9.21 23.52
N ILE A 28 -1.48 -10.14 23.37
CA ILE A 28 -0.67 -10.27 22.14
C ILE A 28 -1.55 -10.68 20.95
N SER A 29 -2.49 -11.61 21.15
CA SER A 29 -3.41 -12.04 20.08
C SER A 29 -4.42 -10.97 19.67
N GLY A 30 -4.94 -10.18 20.62
CA GLY A 30 -5.87 -9.08 20.35
C GLY A 30 -5.22 -7.93 19.55
N ASN A 31 -3.98 -7.57 19.87
CA ASN A 31 -3.29 -6.47 19.19
C ASN A 31 -2.90 -6.79 17.73
N ASN A 32 -2.72 -8.07 17.38
CA ASN A 32 -2.43 -8.49 16.01
C ASN A 32 -3.67 -8.56 15.10
N ILE A 33 -4.89 -8.55 15.67
CA ILE A 33 -6.15 -8.53 14.91
C ILE A 33 -6.65 -7.09 14.70
N ILE A 34 -6.44 -6.21 15.69
CA ILE A 34 -6.96 -4.84 15.67
C ILE A 34 -6.18 -3.91 14.74
N GLY A 35 -4.86 -4.12 14.59
CA GLY A 35 -4.04 -3.35 13.64
C GLY A 35 -4.47 -3.51 12.17
N LYS A 36 -5.17 -4.59 11.83
CA LYS A 36 -5.64 -4.88 10.46
C LYS A 36 -7.08 -4.40 10.19
N ILE A 37 -7.86 -4.10 11.22
CA ILE A 37 -9.29 -3.81 11.12
C ILE A 37 -9.61 -2.33 11.42
N ILE A 38 -8.80 -1.63 12.23
CA ILE A 38 -9.05 -0.20 12.56
C ILE A 38 -8.43 0.77 11.55
N TYR A 39 -7.47 0.33 10.73
CA TYR A 39 -7.14 1.00 9.49
C TYR A 39 -7.88 0.28 8.37
N GLY A 40 -9.00 0.85 7.90
CA GLY A 40 -9.67 0.45 6.66
C GLY A 40 -8.82 0.74 5.41
N TYR A 41 -7.59 0.23 5.40
CA TYR A 41 -6.56 0.40 4.39
C TYR A 41 -5.86 -0.94 4.16
N THR A 42 -6.64 -1.98 3.85
CA THR A 42 -6.11 -3.19 3.21
C THR A 42 -6.03 -2.91 1.71
N GLY A 43 -4.93 -2.29 1.31
CA GLY A 43 -4.58 -2.00 -0.08
C GLY A 43 -3.75 -0.74 -0.12
N SER A 44 -2.46 -0.84 -0.44
CA SER A 44 -1.77 0.29 -1.06
C SER A 44 -2.69 0.78 -2.17
N ALA A 45 -3.17 2.01 -2.08
CA ALA A 45 -4.16 2.48 -3.04
C ALA A 45 -3.63 2.22 -4.45
N GLU A 46 -4.42 1.50 -5.24
CA GLU A 46 -4.02 1.00 -6.54
C GLU A 46 -3.57 2.19 -7.41
N CYS A 47 -2.43 2.03 -8.05
CA CYS A 47 -1.98 2.98 -9.04
C CYS A 47 -2.72 2.65 -10.33
N LYS A 48 -3.46 3.61 -10.87
CA LYS A 48 -4.17 3.46 -12.12
C LYS A 48 -3.77 4.56 -13.10
N ASP A 49 -3.29 4.11 -14.23
CA ASP A 49 -3.01 4.90 -15.41
C ASP A 49 -4.18 4.72 -16.40
N TYR A 50 -4.78 5.81 -16.87
CA TYR A 50 -6.06 5.77 -17.58
C TYR A 50 -5.94 5.57 -19.09
N ASP A 51 -4.76 5.77 -19.68
CA ASP A 51 -4.50 5.53 -21.11
C ASP A 51 -3.52 4.37 -21.37
N ALA A 52 -3.03 3.71 -20.31
CA ALA A 52 -2.35 2.42 -20.41
C ALA A 52 -3.23 1.37 -21.11
N ASN A 53 -2.71 0.75 -22.17
CA ASN A 53 -3.44 -0.21 -22.99
C ASN A 53 -2.49 -1.21 -23.69
N ASP A 54 -3.02 -2.18 -24.45
CA ASP A 54 -2.21 -3.22 -25.11
C ASP A 54 -1.14 -2.68 -26.07
N ARG A 55 -1.30 -1.46 -26.59
CA ARG A 55 -0.28 -0.80 -27.44
C ARG A 55 0.80 -0.10 -26.61
N PHE A 56 0.47 0.28 -25.38
CA PHE A 56 1.34 0.99 -24.43
C PHE A 56 1.32 0.27 -23.07
N PRO A 57 1.88 -0.95 -22.99
CA PRO A 57 1.80 -1.78 -21.77
C PRO A 57 2.60 -1.23 -20.60
N ASP A 58 3.50 -0.26 -20.84
CA ASP A 58 4.24 0.46 -19.82
C ASP A 58 3.58 1.78 -19.39
N GLY A 59 2.39 2.08 -19.92
CA GLY A 59 1.62 3.29 -19.61
C GLY A 59 2.17 4.58 -20.22
N LYS A 60 3.19 4.51 -21.10
CA LYS A 60 3.78 5.71 -21.69
C LYS A 60 3.14 6.01 -23.04
N ASN A 61 2.00 6.68 -23.02
CA ASN A 61 1.20 7.04 -24.19
C ASN A 61 1.23 8.56 -24.45
N PHE A 62 2.40 9.06 -24.86
CA PHE A 62 2.63 10.48 -25.16
C PHE A 62 1.69 11.13 -26.20
N GLY A 63 0.91 10.33 -26.94
CA GLY A 63 -0.04 10.82 -27.96
C GLY A 63 -1.45 11.02 -27.43
N GLU A 64 -1.71 10.67 -26.17
CA GLU A 64 -2.99 10.82 -25.49
C GLU A 64 -2.77 11.67 -24.24
N ALA A 65 -3.74 12.53 -23.92
CA ALA A 65 -3.67 13.33 -22.70
C ALA A 65 -4.57 12.68 -21.67
N SER A 66 -4.01 12.27 -20.54
CA SER A 66 -4.71 11.45 -19.57
C SER A 66 -4.41 11.87 -18.14
N SER A 67 -4.76 11.00 -17.20
CA SER A 67 -4.39 11.14 -15.81
C SER A 67 -3.88 9.81 -15.27
N THR A 68 -3.05 9.91 -14.24
CA THR A 68 -2.65 8.80 -13.40
C THR A 68 -3.08 9.07 -11.97
N THR A 69 -3.67 8.07 -11.31
CA THR A 69 -4.20 8.18 -9.95
C THR A 69 -3.54 7.19 -8.99
N LYS A 70 -3.34 7.62 -7.75
CA LYS A 70 -2.92 6.75 -6.64
C LYS A 70 -3.64 7.17 -5.36
N GLY A 71 -4.64 6.39 -4.97
CA GLY A 71 -5.53 6.74 -3.86
C GLY A 71 -6.35 7.98 -4.14
N LYS A 72 -6.11 9.05 -3.38
CA LYS A 72 -6.84 10.32 -3.53
C LYS A 72 -6.09 11.34 -4.41
N SER A 73 -4.89 11.01 -4.85
CA SER A 73 -4.06 11.88 -5.69
C SER A 73 -4.30 11.58 -7.16
N ALA A 74 -4.35 12.62 -7.97
CA ALA A 74 -4.40 12.56 -9.42
C ALA A 74 -3.25 13.41 -10.00
N PHE A 75 -2.64 12.93 -11.05
CA PHE A 75 -1.55 13.54 -11.80
C PHE A 75 -1.99 13.60 -13.26
N PHE A 76 -1.81 14.73 -13.91
CA PHE A 76 -2.28 14.95 -15.28
C PHE A 76 -1.08 15.20 -16.19
N ASP A 77 -1.13 14.60 -17.37
CA ASP A 77 -0.11 14.85 -18.38
C ASP A 77 -0.17 16.31 -18.79
N HIS A 78 0.99 16.91 -19.01
CA HIS A 78 1.07 18.34 -19.30
C HIS A 78 2.28 18.66 -20.14
N CYS A 79 2.16 19.77 -20.87
CA CYS A 79 3.25 20.27 -21.68
C CYS A 79 4.26 21.06 -20.84
N ASN A 80 5.54 20.80 -21.10
CA ASN A 80 6.68 21.57 -20.64
C ASN A 80 7.46 22.03 -21.88
N LEU A 81 7.18 23.25 -22.37
CA LEU A 81 7.71 23.76 -23.64
C LEU A 81 7.36 22.81 -24.81
N GLU A 82 8.36 22.31 -25.53
CA GLU A 82 8.21 21.37 -26.66
C GLU A 82 8.18 19.89 -26.21
N SER A 83 8.04 19.63 -24.92
CA SER A 83 8.01 18.27 -24.35
C SER A 83 6.69 18.02 -23.64
N VAL A 84 6.26 16.76 -23.59
CA VAL A 84 5.19 16.29 -22.71
C VAL A 84 5.79 15.63 -21.47
N VAL A 85 5.22 15.95 -20.31
CA VAL A 85 5.47 15.24 -19.05
C VAL A 85 4.31 14.26 -18.86
N GLU A 86 4.64 12.99 -19.04
CA GLU A 86 3.74 11.84 -18.90
C GLU A 86 3.79 11.31 -17.47
N TYR A 87 2.65 11.06 -16.85
CA TYR A 87 2.53 10.32 -15.60
C TYR A 87 1.99 8.91 -15.82
N TYR A 88 2.71 7.92 -15.33
CA TYR A 88 2.37 6.50 -15.52
C TYR A 88 2.56 5.69 -14.24
N CYS A 89 2.00 4.48 -14.22
CA CYS A 89 2.12 3.55 -13.09
C CYS A 89 3.21 2.49 -13.33
N GLU A 90 4.21 2.42 -12.45
CA GLU A 90 5.23 1.37 -12.45
C GLU A 90 5.39 0.80 -11.03
N ASP A 91 5.27 -0.52 -10.88
CA ASP A 91 5.33 -1.22 -9.59
C ASP A 91 4.36 -0.66 -8.53
N GLY A 92 3.18 -0.19 -8.97
CA GLY A 92 2.18 0.44 -8.11
C GLY A 92 2.58 1.83 -7.61
N VAL A 93 3.57 2.47 -8.22
CA VAL A 93 4.05 3.83 -7.92
C VAL A 93 3.81 4.72 -9.12
N VAL A 94 3.31 5.93 -8.87
CA VAL A 94 3.22 6.97 -9.91
C VAL A 94 4.63 7.45 -10.21
N LYS A 95 5.03 7.38 -11.46
CA LYS A 95 6.27 7.94 -11.99
C LYS A 95 5.94 8.96 -13.06
N SER A 96 6.95 9.73 -13.45
CA SER A 96 6.85 10.59 -14.62
C SER A 96 8.05 10.43 -15.54
N VAL A 97 7.83 10.74 -16.81
CA VAL A 97 8.88 10.81 -17.83
C VAL A 97 8.59 12.00 -18.73
N GLU A 98 9.64 12.69 -19.14
CA GLU A 98 9.53 13.81 -20.07
C GLU A 98 10.02 13.37 -21.46
N GLN A 99 9.20 13.60 -22.48
CA GLN A 99 9.49 13.26 -23.86
C GLN A 99 9.37 14.49 -24.74
N LYS A 100 10.43 14.79 -25.50
CA LYS A 100 10.37 15.84 -26.52
C LYS A 100 9.41 15.43 -27.64
N CYS A 101 8.47 16.30 -27.98
CA CYS A 101 7.50 16.04 -29.03
C CYS A 101 8.11 16.25 -30.43
N PRO A 102 7.70 15.47 -31.44
CA PRO A 102 8.23 15.61 -32.80
C PRO A 102 7.89 16.94 -33.47
N ALA A 103 6.69 17.48 -33.20
CA ALA A 103 6.21 18.75 -33.75
C ALA A 103 5.97 19.79 -32.66
N ASP A 104 4.98 19.55 -31.80
CA ASP A 104 4.61 20.45 -30.69
C ASP A 104 4.01 19.63 -29.54
N CYS A 105 3.95 20.24 -28.36
CA CYS A 105 3.16 19.74 -27.25
C CYS A 105 1.95 20.64 -27.04
N ASP A 106 0.76 20.06 -27.10
CA ASP A 106 -0.48 20.79 -26.87
C ASP A 106 -1.47 19.94 -26.07
N GLU A 107 -2.20 20.59 -25.16
CA GLU A 107 -3.17 19.95 -24.26
C GLU A 107 -2.65 18.74 -23.47
N GLY A 108 -1.35 18.65 -23.19
CA GLY A 108 -0.76 17.54 -22.44
C GLY A 108 -0.48 16.28 -23.26
N ARG A 109 -0.37 16.41 -24.59
CA ARG A 109 0.03 15.33 -25.51
C ARG A 109 0.93 15.86 -26.63
N CYS A 110 1.70 14.98 -27.25
CA CYS A 110 2.43 15.26 -28.47
C CYS A 110 1.51 15.24 -29.70
N GLN A 111 1.74 16.20 -30.60
CA GLN A 111 1.05 16.35 -31.88
C GLN A 111 1.85 15.76 -33.06
#